data_AF-A0A8H6IM58-F1
#
_entry.id   AF-A0A8H6IM58-F1
#
_cell.length_a   1.000
_cell.length_b   1.000
_cell.length_c   1.000
_cell.angle_alpha   90.00
_cell.angle_beta   90.00
_cell.angle_gamma   90.00
#
_symmetry.space_group_name_H-M   'P 1'
#
loop_
_entity.id
_entity.type
_entity.pdbx_description
1 polymer ?
#
loop_
_entity_poly.entity_id
_entity_poly.type
_entity_poly.pdbx_seq_one_letter_code
_entity_poly.pdbx_strand_id
1 'polypeptide(L)'
;MPRPVFVTAILTVVKAVKTLSYFFCQATDERLNTATVVLRGLIFMLLDQDPSLESYVKKKYDIAGKALFQDVNAWQAISEIFIKMLQDSKLQGVCLLVDALDECSTGLKQLLNLIAETSRSTSVKWLVSSRNWLQIEEQLRTIAQRLSLEVNASSVSTAVDSYIMVKVSRLSELKGYRGDTAGKVRQYLSSHADGTFLWVALVCQELENTHRREALQKIESFPSGLDAFYERMMQQIDGEEDAELCRQILGLVATTYRPLSLAESTTLIEECHDLANDPESLRDIISICGSFLTIRKDTIYFVHQSAKDFLLNKAYTAFDQILPSGIAYQHHIIFSRSLDVLSRTLRRDVYKLHAPGSFIGYITT
;
A
#
# COMPACT_ATOMS: atom_id res chain seq x y z
N MET A 1 4.21 0.67 -11.98
CA MET A 1 5.43 -0.18 -12.08
C MET A 1 5.41 -1.17 -10.93
N PRO A 2 5.76 -2.45 -11.12
CA PRO A 2 5.83 -3.37 -9.99
C PRO A 2 6.99 -2.93 -9.09
N ARG A 3 6.73 -2.80 -7.77
CA ARG A 3 7.76 -2.44 -6.77
C ARG A 3 9.08 -3.22 -6.93
N PRO A 4 9.10 -4.52 -7.30
CA PRO A 4 10.35 -5.24 -7.57
C PRO A 4 11.21 -4.65 -8.71
N VAL A 5 10.59 -4.14 -9.77
CA VAL A 5 11.32 -3.53 -10.89
C VAL A 5 11.90 -2.18 -10.46
N PHE A 6 11.16 -1.44 -9.63
CA PHE A 6 11.65 -0.18 -9.06
C PHE A 6 12.75 -0.42 -8.02
N VAL A 7 12.67 -1.49 -7.22
CA VAL A 7 13.76 -1.94 -6.32
C VAL A 7 15.01 -2.33 -7.12
N THR A 8 14.86 -2.90 -8.31
CA THR A 8 16.02 -3.19 -9.18
C THR A 8 16.63 -1.91 -9.76
N ALA A 9 15.79 -0.91 -10.09
CA ALA A 9 16.26 0.42 -10.44
C ALA A 9 17.01 1.08 -9.27
N ILE A 10 16.48 0.95 -8.04
CA ILE A 10 17.17 1.35 -6.81
C ILE A 10 18.54 0.69 -6.72
N LEU A 11 18.64 -0.64 -6.84
CA LEU A 11 19.91 -1.36 -6.76
C LEU A 11 20.93 -0.91 -7.82
N THR A 12 20.45 -0.49 -9.00
CA THR A 12 21.30 0.07 -10.06
C THR A 12 21.77 1.48 -9.71
N VAL A 13 20.87 2.31 -9.20
CA VAL A 13 21.18 3.68 -8.74
C VAL A 13 22.12 3.66 -7.55
N VAL A 14 21.92 2.76 -6.57
CA VAL A 14 22.76 2.55 -5.38
C VAL A 14 24.23 2.34 -5.76
N LYS A 15 24.50 1.62 -6.86
CA LYS A 15 25.88 1.39 -7.33
C LYS A 15 26.56 2.66 -7.86
N ALA A 16 25.80 3.70 -8.19
CA ALA A 16 26.27 4.90 -8.86
C ALA A 16 26.19 6.18 -8.00
N VAL A 17 25.61 6.12 -6.80
CA VAL A 17 25.39 7.29 -5.93
C VAL A 17 26.04 7.10 -4.57
N LYS A 18 26.47 8.20 -3.96
CA LYS A 18 27.17 8.18 -2.65
C LYS A 18 26.19 8.00 -1.49
N THR A 19 25.01 8.60 -1.62
CA THR A 19 23.98 8.62 -0.59
C THR A 19 22.62 8.44 -1.26
N LEU A 20 21.79 7.54 -0.73
CA LEU A 20 20.46 7.28 -1.25
C LEU A 20 19.44 7.39 -0.12
N SER A 21 18.46 8.29 -0.27
CA SER A 21 17.30 8.35 0.61
C SER A 21 16.05 8.04 -0.21
N TYR A 22 15.26 7.05 0.22
CA TYR A 22 14.10 6.54 -0.51
C TYR A 22 12.82 6.46 0.34
N PHE A 23 11.68 6.83 -0.22
CA PHE A 23 10.38 6.62 0.42
C PHE A 23 9.46 5.82 -0.49
N PHE A 24 8.72 4.86 0.09
CA PHE A 24 7.71 4.09 -0.63
C PHE A 24 6.34 4.53 -0.14
N CYS A 25 5.58 5.24 -0.97
CA CYS A 25 4.17 5.46 -0.69
C CYS A 25 3.43 4.11 -0.70
N GLN A 26 2.39 4.00 0.12
CA GLN A 26 1.62 2.77 0.28
C GLN A 26 0.12 3.10 0.38
N ALA A 27 -0.58 3.20 -0.74
CA ALA A 27 -2.00 3.53 -0.84
C ALA A 27 -2.91 2.69 0.10
N THR A 28 -2.48 1.48 0.45
CA THR A 28 -3.18 0.61 1.38
C THR A 28 -3.13 1.05 2.85
N ASP A 29 -2.32 2.06 3.21
CA ASP A 29 -2.27 2.69 4.54
C ASP A 29 -2.15 4.21 4.44
N GLU A 30 -3.30 4.91 4.53
CA GLU A 30 -3.36 6.37 4.36
C GLU A 30 -2.51 7.16 5.37
N ARG A 31 -2.20 6.56 6.54
CA ARG A 31 -1.35 7.18 7.56
C ARG A 31 0.07 7.44 7.05
N LEU A 32 0.51 6.66 6.06
CA LEU A 32 1.86 6.71 5.51
C LEU A 32 1.97 7.57 4.24
N ASN A 33 0.86 8.15 3.77
CA ASN A 33 0.74 8.73 2.43
C ASN A 33 0.54 10.24 2.43
N THR A 34 1.03 10.94 3.44
CA THR A 34 1.02 12.41 3.43
C THR A 34 2.39 12.93 2.99
N ALA A 35 2.41 14.06 2.30
CA ALA A 35 3.64 14.72 1.89
C ALA A 35 4.60 14.93 3.08
N THR A 36 4.06 15.27 4.25
CA THR A 36 4.81 15.43 5.49
C THR A 36 5.49 14.13 5.94
N VAL A 37 4.81 12.99 5.83
CA VAL A 37 5.38 11.69 6.17
C VAL A 37 6.48 11.28 5.19
N VAL A 38 6.28 11.54 3.88
CA VAL A 38 7.31 11.34 2.86
C VAL A 38 8.60 12.08 3.25
N LEU A 39 8.51 13.37 3.58
CA LEU A 39 9.69 14.15 3.98
C LEU A 39 10.32 13.66 5.27
N ARG A 40 9.52 13.26 6.28
CA ARG A 40 10.06 12.69 7.51
C ARG A 40 10.87 11.44 7.23
N GLY A 41 10.35 10.55 6.38
CA GLY A 41 11.07 9.35 5.95
C GLY A 41 12.38 9.70 5.25
N LEU A 42 12.34 10.62 4.29
CA LEU A 42 13.53 11.06 3.56
C LEU A 42 14.59 11.69 4.48
N ILE A 43 14.18 12.59 5.37
CA ILE A 43 15.05 13.21 6.38
C ILE A 43 15.67 12.15 7.29
N PHE A 44 14.85 11.22 7.78
CA PHE A 44 15.30 10.17 8.68
C PHE A 44 16.46 9.36 8.08
N MET A 45 16.36 8.91 6.83
CA MET A 45 17.47 8.17 6.21
C MET A 45 18.68 9.05 5.90
N LEU A 46 18.48 10.33 5.57
CA LEU A 46 19.62 11.24 5.37
C LEU A 46 20.40 11.42 6.68
N LEU A 47 19.71 11.55 7.82
CA LEU A 47 20.34 11.64 9.14
C LEU A 47 21.05 10.35 9.54
N ASP A 48 20.45 9.20 9.24
CA ASP A 48 21.04 7.88 9.52
C ASP A 48 22.35 7.68 8.75
N GLN A 49 22.41 8.15 7.50
CA GLN A 49 23.60 8.05 6.65
C GLN A 49 24.62 9.17 6.89
N ASP A 50 24.18 10.37 7.24
CA ASP A 50 25.04 11.52 7.54
C ASP A 50 24.57 12.26 8.82
N PRO A 51 25.10 11.86 9.99
CA PRO A 51 24.76 12.49 11.27
C PRO A 51 25.13 13.98 11.36
N SER A 52 25.99 14.51 10.47
CA SER A 52 26.34 15.93 10.51
C SER A 52 25.15 16.84 10.21
N LEU A 53 24.13 16.31 9.53
CA LEU A 53 22.88 16.99 9.21
C LEU A 53 21.95 17.16 10.43
N GLU A 54 22.22 16.49 11.56
CA GLU A 54 21.39 16.54 12.77
C GLU A 54 21.25 17.97 13.32
N SER A 55 22.27 18.79 13.13
CA SER A 55 22.30 20.19 13.55
C SER A 55 21.14 21.03 12.95
N TYR A 56 20.71 20.71 11.72
CA TYR A 56 19.59 21.39 11.05
C TYR A 56 18.24 21.10 11.71
N VAL A 57 18.08 19.89 12.24
CA VAL A 57 16.86 19.45 12.93
C VAL A 57 16.86 19.97 14.37
N LYS A 58 17.96 19.75 15.11
CA LYS A 58 18.12 20.18 16.50
C LYS A 58 17.86 21.67 16.68
N LYS A 59 18.46 22.52 15.84
CA LYS A 59 18.30 23.97 15.91
C LYS A 59 16.84 24.45 15.90
N LYS A 60 15.97 23.79 15.12
CA LYS A 60 14.54 24.12 15.06
C LYS A 60 13.76 23.43 16.18
N TYR A 61 14.12 22.19 16.52
CA TYR A 61 13.49 21.43 17.60
C TYR A 61 13.70 22.07 18.98
N ASP A 62 14.89 22.58 19.27
CA ASP A 62 15.21 23.22 20.55
C ASP A 62 14.35 24.46 20.83
N ILE A 63 13.79 25.08 19.78
CA ILE A 63 12.93 26.27 19.88
C ILE A 63 11.46 25.89 20.06
N ALA A 64 10.97 24.94 19.25
CA ALA A 64 9.54 24.65 19.12
C ALA A 64 9.12 23.29 19.71
N GLY A 65 10.07 22.48 20.15
CA GLY A 65 9.86 21.15 20.69
C GLY A 65 9.14 20.21 19.71
N LYS A 66 8.42 19.24 20.28
CA LYS A 66 7.70 18.19 19.54
C LYS A 66 6.58 18.73 18.63
N ALA A 67 5.97 19.87 19.01
CA ALA A 67 4.89 20.53 18.29
C ALA A 67 5.29 20.89 16.83
N LEU A 68 6.56 21.22 16.61
CA LEU A 68 7.14 21.48 15.29
C LEU A 68 6.86 20.36 14.27
N PHE A 69 6.78 19.12 14.75
CA PHE A 69 6.60 17.93 13.93
C PHE A 69 5.20 17.34 14.05
N GLN A 70 4.24 17.99 14.71
CA GLN A 70 2.91 17.41 14.94
C GLN A 70 1.76 18.36 14.58
N ASP A 71 2.02 19.65 14.52
CA ASP A 71 0.99 20.66 14.35
C ASP A 71 0.64 20.92 12.88
N VAL A 72 -0.39 21.74 12.64
CA VAL A 72 -0.85 22.17 11.30
C VAL A 72 0.29 22.76 10.45
N ASN A 73 1.29 23.35 11.10
CA ASN A 73 2.46 23.96 10.46
C ASN A 73 3.62 22.98 10.21
N ALA A 74 3.46 21.69 10.51
CA ALA A 74 4.53 20.71 10.40
C ALA A 74 5.12 20.62 8.99
N TRP A 75 4.30 20.75 7.94
CA TRP A 75 4.79 20.77 6.57
C TRP A 75 5.82 21.88 6.35
N GLN A 76 5.50 23.12 6.74
CA GLN A 76 6.35 24.29 6.53
C GLN A 76 7.68 24.16 7.28
N ALA A 77 7.62 23.71 8.54
CA ALA A 77 8.82 23.50 9.34
C ALA A 77 9.74 22.41 8.75
N ILE A 78 9.15 21.28 8.36
CA ILE A 78 9.89 20.12 7.86
C ILE A 78 10.46 20.40 6.47
N SER A 79 9.72 21.08 5.59
CA SER A 79 10.20 21.46 4.26
C SER A 79 11.36 22.44 4.35
N GLU A 80 11.31 23.44 5.25
CA GLU A 80 12.42 24.37 5.48
C GLU A 80 13.68 23.66 6.00
N ILE A 81 13.52 22.71 6.93
CA ILE A 81 14.64 21.91 7.44
C ILE A 81 15.24 21.10 6.29
N PHE A 82 14.40 20.41 5.53
CA PHE A 82 14.81 19.58 4.42
C PHE A 82 15.59 20.38 3.37
N ILE A 83 15.06 21.51 2.90
CA ILE A 83 15.73 22.38 1.93
C ILE A 83 17.12 22.79 2.45
N LYS A 84 17.22 23.20 3.72
CA LYS A 84 18.50 23.60 4.33
C LYS A 84 19.50 22.45 4.41
N MET A 85 19.05 21.23 4.72
CA MET A 85 19.90 20.03 4.68
C MET A 85 20.42 19.79 3.26
N LEU A 86 19.54 19.90 2.25
CA LEU A 86 19.92 19.68 0.84
C LEU A 86 20.83 20.77 0.27
N GLN A 87 20.84 21.95 0.88
CA GLN A 87 21.74 23.07 0.53
C GLN A 87 23.09 23.00 1.25
N ASP A 88 23.31 22.05 2.16
CA ASP A 88 24.63 21.89 2.78
C ASP A 88 25.66 21.50 1.72
N SER A 89 26.69 22.34 1.56
CA SER A 89 27.81 22.13 0.64
C SER A 89 28.52 20.78 0.80
N LYS A 90 28.47 20.18 2.00
CA LYS A 90 29.06 18.87 2.30
C LYS A 90 28.24 17.72 1.73
N LEU A 91 26.95 17.95 1.47
CA LEU A 91 26.03 16.96 0.99
C LEU A 91 26.15 16.82 -0.55
N GLN A 92 27.01 15.91 -0.99
CA GLN A 92 27.34 15.70 -2.40
C GLN A 92 26.92 14.30 -2.86
N GLY A 93 26.40 14.20 -4.08
CA GLY A 93 26.07 12.91 -4.70
C GLY A 93 24.85 12.20 -4.07
N VAL A 94 23.90 12.96 -3.55
CA VAL A 94 22.64 12.43 -3.01
C VAL A 94 21.66 12.15 -4.14
N CYS A 95 21.05 10.97 -4.07
CA CYS A 95 19.82 10.66 -4.80
C CYS A 95 18.66 10.51 -3.82
N LEU A 96 17.56 11.18 -4.15
CA LEU A 96 16.30 11.12 -3.43
C LEU A 96 15.30 10.36 -4.29
N LEU A 97 14.63 9.39 -3.69
CA LEU A 97 13.72 8.53 -4.41
C LEU A 97 12.35 8.49 -3.74
N VAL A 98 11.29 8.57 -4.54
CA VAL A 98 9.92 8.39 -4.06
C VAL A 98 9.17 7.44 -5.01
N ASP A 99 8.77 6.28 -4.50
CA ASP A 99 7.94 5.34 -5.24
C ASP A 99 6.46 5.65 -5.06
N ALA A 100 5.69 5.49 -6.14
CA ALA A 100 4.24 5.60 -6.19
C ALA A 100 3.74 6.96 -5.67
N LEU A 101 4.27 8.04 -6.23
CA LEU A 101 3.97 9.41 -5.81
C LEU A 101 2.48 9.77 -5.87
N ASP A 102 1.72 9.17 -6.80
CA ASP A 102 0.26 9.29 -6.90
C ASP A 102 -0.49 8.74 -5.69
N GLU A 103 0.13 7.84 -4.92
CA GLU A 103 -0.46 7.30 -3.69
C GLU A 103 -0.40 8.32 -2.53
N CYS A 104 0.26 9.47 -2.69
CA CYS A 104 0.29 10.56 -1.72
C CYS A 104 -1.08 11.28 -1.65
N SER A 105 -1.94 10.85 -0.73
CA SER A 105 -3.32 11.34 -0.59
C SER A 105 -3.42 12.80 -0.15
N THR A 106 -2.48 13.27 0.68
CA THR A 106 -2.53 14.62 1.27
C THR A 106 -1.24 15.40 1.01
N GLY A 107 -1.36 16.61 0.46
CA GLY A 107 -0.23 17.51 0.25
C GLY A 107 0.60 17.24 -1.01
N LEU A 108 0.12 16.40 -1.94
CA LEU A 108 0.83 16.05 -3.19
C LEU A 108 1.35 17.28 -3.95
N LYS A 109 0.51 18.31 -4.12
CA LYS A 109 0.93 19.56 -4.79
C LYS A 109 2.10 20.25 -4.08
N GLN A 110 2.11 20.22 -2.74
CA GLN A 110 3.19 20.82 -1.97
C GLN A 110 4.49 20.00 -2.14
N LEU A 111 4.38 18.67 -2.15
CA LEU A 111 5.50 17.77 -2.42
C LEU A 111 6.08 17.96 -3.83
N LEU A 112 5.23 18.05 -4.85
CA LEU A 112 5.64 18.32 -6.23
C LEU A 112 6.37 19.65 -6.36
N ASN A 113 5.84 20.71 -5.74
CA ASN A 113 6.50 22.01 -5.71
C ASN A 113 7.88 21.95 -5.05
N LEU A 114 8.01 21.22 -3.94
CA LEU A 114 9.28 21.05 -3.23
C LEU A 114 10.29 20.26 -4.07
N ILE A 115 9.87 19.17 -4.71
CA ILE A 115 10.70 18.40 -5.64
C ILE A 115 11.19 19.32 -6.76
N ALA A 116 10.28 20.13 -7.32
CA ALA A 116 10.58 21.07 -8.39
C ALA A 116 11.56 22.17 -7.97
N GLU A 117 11.42 22.69 -6.75
CA GLU A 117 12.31 23.70 -6.19
C GLU A 117 13.71 23.12 -5.95
N THR A 118 13.78 22.02 -5.21
CA THR A 118 15.05 21.40 -4.81
C THR A 118 15.81 20.82 -6.00
N SER A 119 15.13 20.34 -7.04
CA SER A 119 15.75 19.91 -8.30
C SER A 119 16.46 21.06 -9.03
N ARG A 120 16.04 22.31 -8.81
CA ARG A 120 16.65 23.50 -9.44
C ARG A 120 17.69 24.18 -8.55
N SER A 121 17.47 24.16 -7.23
CA SER A 121 18.25 24.94 -6.27
C SER A 121 19.37 24.16 -5.57
N THR A 122 19.47 22.85 -5.79
CA THR A 122 20.45 21.97 -5.12
C THR A 122 21.09 20.99 -6.11
N SER A 123 22.15 20.30 -5.69
CA SER A 123 22.82 19.29 -6.51
C SER A 123 22.21 17.88 -6.40
N VAL A 124 21.07 17.73 -5.71
CA VAL A 124 20.46 16.41 -5.51
C VAL A 124 19.73 15.93 -6.76
N LYS A 125 19.70 14.61 -6.93
CA LYS A 125 18.97 13.97 -8.02
C LYS A 125 17.69 13.34 -7.50
N TRP A 126 16.56 13.68 -8.10
CA TRP A 126 15.28 13.04 -7.80
C TRP A 126 14.99 11.90 -8.78
N LEU A 127 14.52 10.78 -8.25
CA LEU A 127 13.93 9.69 -9.01
C LEU A 127 12.54 9.38 -8.43
N VAL A 128 11.50 9.69 -9.20
CA VAL A 128 10.12 9.48 -8.76
C VAL A 128 9.41 8.50 -9.69
N SER A 129 8.58 7.63 -9.13
CA SER A 129 7.65 6.79 -9.89
C SER A 129 6.22 7.22 -9.61
N SER A 130 5.34 7.11 -10.61
CA SER A 130 3.92 7.40 -10.45
C SER A 130 3.08 6.80 -11.58
N ARG A 131 1.77 6.64 -11.38
CA ARG A 131 0.77 6.49 -12.46
C ARG A 131 0.75 7.76 -13.34
N ASN A 132 0.24 7.63 -14.56
CA ASN A 132 0.11 8.73 -15.52
C ASN A 132 -1.05 9.68 -15.18
N TRP A 133 -1.00 10.31 -14.00
CA TRP A 133 -1.99 11.30 -13.59
C TRP A 133 -1.62 12.67 -14.16
N LEU A 134 -2.57 13.30 -14.85
CA LEU A 134 -2.38 14.58 -15.52
C LEU A 134 -1.81 15.65 -14.58
N GLN A 135 -2.32 15.73 -13.35
CA GLN A 135 -1.84 16.69 -12.35
C GLN A 135 -0.33 16.54 -12.03
N ILE A 136 0.17 15.31 -11.94
CA ILE A 136 1.59 15.04 -11.67
C ILE A 136 2.41 15.34 -12.92
N GLU A 137 1.90 14.93 -14.09
CA GLU A 137 2.56 15.15 -15.37
C GLU A 137 2.77 16.64 -15.65
N GLU A 138 1.72 17.45 -15.54
CA GLU A 138 1.77 18.89 -15.81
C GLU A 138 2.80 19.61 -14.93
N GLN A 139 2.90 19.25 -13.66
CA GLN A 139 3.84 19.87 -12.72
C GLN A 139 5.31 19.48 -13.00
N LEU A 140 5.56 18.21 -13.35
CA LEU A 140 6.92 17.71 -13.55
C LEU A 140 7.44 17.91 -14.98
N ARG A 141 6.56 18.19 -15.95
CA ARG A 141 6.89 18.28 -17.38
C ARG A 141 8.05 19.22 -17.72
N THR A 142 8.19 20.31 -16.98
CA THR A 142 9.22 21.34 -17.26
C THR A 142 10.56 21.09 -16.57
N ILE A 143 10.64 20.09 -15.69
CA ILE A 143 11.80 19.86 -14.81
C ILE A 143 12.36 18.45 -14.87
N ALA A 144 11.56 17.47 -15.29
CA ALA A 144 11.91 16.06 -15.23
C ALA A 144 12.09 15.48 -16.63
N GLN A 145 13.09 14.60 -16.77
CA GLN A 145 13.12 13.67 -17.89
C GLN A 145 12.13 12.54 -17.60
N ARG A 146 11.12 12.39 -18.46
CA ARG A 146 10.06 11.38 -18.30
C ARG A 146 10.44 10.09 -19.00
N LEU A 147 10.48 9.00 -18.25
CA LEU A 147 10.48 7.64 -18.79
C LEU A 147 9.07 7.06 -18.67
N SER A 148 8.32 7.05 -19.77
CA SER A 148 7.02 6.37 -19.80
C SER A 148 7.21 4.90 -20.15
N LEU A 149 6.67 4.02 -19.31
CA LEU A 149 6.65 2.58 -19.58
C LEU A 149 5.58 2.21 -20.61
N GLU A 150 4.48 2.95 -20.70
CA GLU A 150 3.40 2.71 -21.68
C GLU A 150 3.86 2.95 -23.12
N VAL A 151 4.71 3.96 -23.33
CA VAL A 151 5.27 4.26 -24.67
C VAL A 151 6.32 3.22 -25.09
N ASN A 152 6.86 2.46 -24.14
CA ASN A 152 7.85 1.41 -24.38
C ASN A 152 7.23 0.01 -24.22
N ALA A 153 6.02 -0.20 -24.75
CA ALA A 153 5.27 -1.45 -24.62
C ALA A 153 6.09 -2.71 -25.00
N SER A 154 6.93 -2.63 -26.03
CA SER A 154 7.83 -3.72 -26.43
C SER A 154 8.89 -4.05 -25.37
N SER A 155 9.45 -3.02 -24.71
CA SER A 155 10.41 -3.19 -23.63
C SER A 155 9.74 -3.75 -22.37
N VAL A 156 8.51 -3.31 -22.09
CA VAL A 156 7.70 -3.85 -20.99
C VAL A 156 7.37 -5.32 -21.24
N SER A 157 6.91 -5.68 -22.44
CA SER A 157 6.65 -7.07 -22.82
C SER A 157 7.91 -7.93 -22.66
N THR A 158 9.07 -7.47 -23.14
CA THR A 158 10.35 -8.18 -22.97
C THR A 158 10.73 -8.38 -21.50
N ALA A 159 10.48 -7.37 -20.66
CA ALA A 159 10.74 -7.45 -19.22
C ALA A 159 9.76 -8.40 -18.51
N VAL A 160 8.48 -8.42 -18.92
CA VAL A 160 7.48 -9.37 -18.42
C VAL A 160 7.86 -10.79 -18.82
N ASP A 161 8.26 -11.03 -20.06
CA ASP A 161 8.73 -12.35 -20.51
C ASP A 161 9.96 -12.82 -19.73
N SER A 162 10.90 -11.91 -19.46
CA SER A 162 12.06 -12.20 -18.60
C SER A 162 11.63 -12.56 -17.17
N TYR A 163 10.65 -11.85 -16.62
CA TYR A 163 10.09 -12.14 -15.30
C TYR A 163 9.37 -13.49 -15.27
N ILE A 164 8.59 -13.81 -16.31
CA ILE A 164 7.94 -15.11 -16.48
C ILE A 164 8.98 -16.21 -16.49
N MET A 165 10.07 -16.07 -17.26
CA MET A 165 11.14 -17.07 -17.29
C MET A 165 11.70 -17.37 -15.90
N VAL A 166 12.02 -16.33 -15.11
CA VAL A 166 12.53 -16.50 -13.74
C VAL A 166 11.49 -17.17 -12.84
N LYS A 167 10.24 -16.70 -12.89
CA LYS A 167 9.15 -17.22 -12.06
C LYS A 167 8.84 -18.68 -12.36
N VAL A 168 8.76 -19.05 -13.64
CA VAL A 168 8.49 -20.43 -14.07
C VAL A 168 9.65 -21.34 -13.72
N SER A 169 10.90 -20.89 -13.83
CA SER A 169 12.07 -21.68 -13.44
C SER A 169 12.01 -22.04 -11.95
N ARG A 170 11.77 -21.03 -11.09
CA ARG A 170 11.60 -21.25 -9.64
C ARG A 170 10.41 -22.15 -9.32
N LEU A 171 9.28 -21.95 -9.99
CA LEU A 171 8.08 -22.78 -9.79
C LEU A 171 8.35 -24.24 -10.20
N SER A 172 9.05 -24.44 -11.31
CA SER A 172 9.44 -25.76 -11.81
C SER A 172 10.34 -26.50 -10.82
N GLU A 173 11.31 -25.82 -10.22
CA GLU A 173 12.17 -26.36 -9.17
C GLU A 173 11.37 -26.74 -7.92
N LEU A 174 10.53 -25.83 -7.43
CA LEU A 174 9.71 -26.02 -6.23
C LEU A 174 8.73 -27.20 -6.38
N LYS A 175 8.07 -27.30 -7.53
CA LYS A 175 7.00 -28.30 -7.77
C LYS A 175 7.52 -29.59 -8.41
N GLY A 176 8.78 -29.62 -8.82
CA GLY A 176 9.38 -30.74 -9.55
C GLY A 176 8.63 -31.05 -10.84
N TYR A 177 8.37 -30.03 -11.66
CA TYR A 177 7.75 -30.21 -12.97
C TYR A 177 8.63 -31.10 -13.87
N ARG A 178 7.98 -31.95 -14.67
CA ARG A 178 8.64 -32.94 -15.54
C ARG A 178 8.19 -32.75 -16.99
N GLY A 179 9.02 -33.17 -17.94
CA GLY A 179 8.72 -33.04 -19.35
C GLY A 179 8.50 -31.58 -19.75
N ASP A 180 7.47 -31.32 -20.55
CA ASP A 180 7.17 -29.99 -21.11
C ASP A 180 6.22 -29.13 -20.24
N THR A 181 5.94 -29.52 -19.00
CA THR A 181 5.02 -28.75 -18.13
C THR A 181 5.47 -27.30 -17.94
N ALA A 182 6.77 -27.07 -17.68
CA ALA A 182 7.30 -25.71 -17.52
C ALA A 182 7.21 -24.89 -18.82
N GLY A 183 7.42 -25.53 -19.98
CA GLY A 183 7.30 -24.90 -21.30
C GLY A 183 5.88 -24.40 -21.56
N LYS A 184 4.89 -25.25 -21.31
CA LYS A 184 3.46 -24.91 -21.45
C LYS A 184 3.02 -23.82 -20.47
N VAL A 185 3.44 -23.91 -19.20
CA VAL A 185 3.16 -22.86 -18.20
C VAL A 185 3.74 -21.52 -18.66
N ARG A 186 5.00 -21.49 -19.12
CA ARG A 186 5.63 -20.28 -19.65
C ARG A 186 4.87 -19.71 -20.84
N GLN A 187 4.52 -20.54 -21.82
CA GLN A 187 3.79 -20.11 -23.01
C GLN A 187 2.44 -19.48 -22.64
N TYR A 188 1.70 -20.11 -21.74
CA TYR A 188 0.41 -19.60 -21.29
C TYR A 188 0.55 -18.25 -20.58
N LEU A 189 1.52 -18.13 -19.67
CA LEU A 189 1.75 -16.87 -18.96
C LEU A 189 2.12 -15.74 -19.93
N SER A 190 2.99 -16.00 -20.91
CA SER A 190 3.39 -14.98 -21.89
C SER A 190 2.21 -14.49 -22.75
N SER A 191 1.28 -15.37 -23.11
CA SER A 191 0.13 -14.98 -23.95
C SER A 191 -1.04 -14.33 -23.18
N HIS A 192 -1.13 -14.50 -21.86
CA HIS A 192 -2.28 -14.04 -21.05
C HIS A 192 -1.92 -12.95 -20.02
N ALA A 193 -0.64 -12.68 -19.80
CA ALA A 193 -0.20 -11.67 -18.83
C ALA A 193 -0.58 -10.24 -19.21
N ASP A 194 -0.79 -9.96 -20.50
CA ASP A 194 -1.12 -8.63 -21.03
C ASP A 194 -0.23 -7.52 -20.43
N GLY A 195 1.09 -7.73 -20.45
CA GLY A 195 2.06 -6.79 -19.89
C GLY A 195 2.04 -6.63 -18.36
N THR A 196 1.26 -7.44 -17.64
CA THR A 196 1.01 -7.25 -16.19
C THR A 196 1.81 -8.22 -15.34
N PHE A 197 2.91 -7.73 -14.76
CA PHE A 197 3.75 -8.51 -13.82
C PHE A 197 2.98 -9.06 -12.62
N LEU A 198 2.03 -8.28 -12.08
CA LEU A 198 1.26 -8.69 -10.91
C LEU A 198 0.40 -9.92 -11.22
N TRP A 199 -0.25 -9.94 -12.38
CA TRP A 199 -1.02 -11.09 -12.83
C TRP A 199 -0.14 -12.35 -12.89
N VAL A 200 1.06 -12.25 -13.48
CA VAL A 200 2.04 -13.36 -13.51
C VAL A 200 2.39 -13.82 -12.09
N ALA A 201 2.63 -12.89 -11.17
CA ALA A 201 2.97 -13.21 -9.79
C ALA A 201 1.84 -13.95 -9.08
N LEU A 202 0.59 -13.51 -9.25
CA LEU A 202 -0.60 -14.10 -8.65
C LEU A 202 -0.88 -15.49 -9.22
N VAL A 203 -0.84 -15.66 -10.55
CA VAL A 203 -1.01 -16.97 -11.18
C VAL A 203 0.06 -17.95 -10.72
N CYS A 204 1.34 -17.52 -10.67
CA CYS A 204 2.39 -18.39 -10.15
C CYS A 204 2.16 -18.78 -8.69
N GLN A 205 1.70 -17.85 -7.84
CA GLN A 205 1.37 -18.13 -6.44
C GLN A 205 0.24 -19.18 -6.31
N GLU A 206 -0.81 -19.08 -7.13
CA GLU A 206 -1.87 -20.10 -7.17
C GLU A 206 -1.33 -21.48 -7.61
N LEU A 207 -0.39 -21.50 -8.57
CA LEU A 207 0.27 -22.73 -9.00
C LEU A 207 1.24 -23.29 -7.96
N GLU A 208 1.84 -22.45 -7.10
CA GLU A 208 2.64 -22.90 -5.95
C GLU A 208 1.78 -23.75 -4.99
N ASN A 209 0.50 -23.40 -4.82
CA ASN A 209 -0.45 -24.14 -3.99
C ASN A 209 -1.14 -25.31 -4.71
N THR A 210 -1.07 -25.37 -6.04
CA THR A 210 -1.71 -26.42 -6.85
C THR A 210 -0.86 -27.69 -6.92
N HIS A 211 -1.46 -28.88 -6.92
CA HIS A 211 -0.69 -30.11 -7.13
C HIS A 211 -0.04 -30.13 -8.51
N ARG A 212 1.22 -30.62 -8.60
CA ARG A 212 1.99 -30.59 -9.86
C ARG A 212 1.29 -31.25 -11.06
N ARG A 213 0.43 -32.24 -10.81
CA ARG A 213 -0.31 -32.99 -11.84
C ARG A 213 -1.47 -32.17 -12.44
N GLU A 214 -1.99 -31.23 -11.66
CA GLU A 214 -3.13 -30.37 -12.02
C GLU A 214 -2.68 -29.03 -12.57
N ALA A 215 -1.39 -28.71 -12.55
CA ALA A 215 -0.87 -27.40 -12.94
C ALA A 215 -1.34 -26.93 -14.33
N LEU A 216 -1.35 -27.84 -15.33
CA LEU A 216 -1.79 -27.52 -16.68
C LEU A 216 -3.31 -27.32 -16.78
N GLN A 217 -4.09 -28.10 -16.04
CA GLN A 217 -5.53 -27.92 -15.99
C GLN A 217 -5.91 -26.63 -15.25
N LYS A 218 -5.23 -26.34 -14.15
CA LYS A 218 -5.44 -25.14 -13.36
C LYS A 218 -5.05 -23.90 -14.14
N ILE A 219 -3.92 -23.91 -14.86
CA ILE A 219 -3.46 -22.71 -15.57
C ILE A 219 -4.43 -22.26 -16.66
N GLU A 220 -5.03 -23.21 -17.38
CA GLU A 220 -6.04 -22.95 -18.42
C GLU A 220 -7.29 -22.23 -17.89
N SER A 221 -7.50 -22.29 -16.58
CA SER A 221 -8.64 -21.66 -15.94
C SER A 221 -8.41 -20.17 -15.62
N PHE A 222 -7.16 -19.67 -15.60
CA PHE A 222 -6.89 -18.27 -15.28
C PHE A 222 -7.15 -17.34 -16.47
N PRO A 223 -8.06 -16.36 -16.36
CA PRO A 223 -8.37 -15.47 -17.47
C PRO A 223 -7.22 -14.49 -17.74
N SER A 224 -7.23 -13.94 -18.96
CA SER A 224 -6.27 -12.90 -19.36
C SER A 224 -6.52 -11.60 -18.61
N GLY A 225 -5.44 -10.97 -18.14
CA GLY A 225 -5.51 -9.67 -17.48
C GLY A 225 -5.97 -9.71 -16.02
N LEU A 226 -5.66 -8.64 -15.29
CA LEU A 226 -5.79 -8.58 -13.84
C LEU A 226 -7.24 -8.45 -13.35
N ASP A 227 -8.07 -7.68 -14.04
CA ASP A 227 -9.47 -7.46 -13.64
C ASP A 227 -10.28 -8.76 -13.74
N ALA A 228 -10.20 -9.46 -14.87
CA ALA A 228 -10.86 -10.74 -15.06
C ALA A 228 -10.32 -11.79 -14.06
N PHE A 229 -9.04 -11.72 -13.69
CA PHE A 229 -8.47 -12.57 -12.66
C PHE A 229 -9.12 -12.33 -11.29
N TYR A 230 -9.33 -11.06 -10.90
CA TYR A 230 -10.04 -10.72 -9.68
C TYR A 230 -11.53 -11.11 -9.73
N GLU A 231 -12.22 -10.94 -10.87
CA GLU A 231 -13.60 -11.41 -11.04
C GLU A 231 -13.72 -12.92 -10.82
N ARG A 232 -12.80 -13.70 -11.41
CA ARG A 232 -12.72 -15.13 -11.17
C ARG A 232 -12.51 -15.45 -9.68
N MET A 233 -11.63 -14.73 -8.99
CA MET A 233 -11.42 -14.94 -7.56
C MET A 233 -12.69 -14.67 -6.75
N MET A 234 -13.44 -13.61 -7.08
CA MET A 234 -14.74 -13.34 -6.45
C MET A 234 -15.72 -14.50 -6.67
N GLN A 235 -15.78 -15.06 -7.88
CA GLN A 235 -16.61 -16.24 -8.18
C GLN A 235 -16.18 -17.48 -7.39
N GLN A 236 -14.88 -17.64 -7.11
CA GLN A 236 -14.40 -18.73 -6.26
C GLN A 236 -14.85 -18.54 -4.82
N ILE A 237 -14.74 -17.31 -4.29
CA ILE A 237 -15.24 -16.96 -2.95
C ILE A 237 -16.75 -17.22 -2.85
N ASP A 238 -17.52 -16.88 -3.90
CA ASP A 238 -18.97 -17.11 -3.93
C ASP A 238 -19.37 -18.60 -3.85
N GLY A 239 -18.45 -19.52 -4.15
CA GLY A 239 -18.66 -20.97 -4.05
C GLY A 239 -18.29 -21.59 -2.70
N GLU A 240 -17.71 -20.82 -1.78
CA GLU A 240 -17.26 -21.30 -0.47
C GLU A 240 -18.38 -21.19 0.58
N GLU A 241 -18.30 -21.98 1.66
CA GLU A 241 -19.30 -21.97 2.73
C GLU A 241 -19.38 -20.60 3.43
N ASP A 242 -18.21 -19.99 3.69
CA ASP A 242 -18.07 -18.69 4.33
C ASP A 242 -18.12 -17.50 3.36
N ALA A 243 -18.71 -17.66 2.18
CA ALA A 243 -18.74 -16.63 1.12
C ALA A 243 -19.25 -15.27 1.61
N GLU A 244 -20.31 -15.26 2.42
CA GLU A 244 -20.90 -14.03 2.96
C GLU A 244 -19.94 -13.32 3.92
N LEU A 245 -19.31 -14.06 4.83
CA LEU A 245 -18.30 -13.51 5.74
C LEU A 245 -17.10 -12.95 4.97
N CYS A 246 -16.65 -13.64 3.93
CA CYS A 246 -15.58 -13.14 3.07
C CYS A 246 -15.96 -11.81 2.42
N ARG A 247 -17.18 -11.68 1.87
CA ARG A 247 -17.67 -10.43 1.28
C ARG A 247 -17.76 -9.31 2.31
N GLN A 248 -18.24 -9.59 3.52
CA GLN A 248 -18.30 -8.60 4.60
C GLN A 248 -16.90 -8.13 5.03
N ILE A 249 -15.94 -9.05 5.15
CA ILE A 249 -14.54 -8.74 5.47
C ILE A 249 -13.94 -7.88 4.35
N LEU A 250 -14.12 -8.26 3.09
CA LEU A 250 -13.64 -7.49 1.94
C LEU A 250 -14.26 -6.09 1.91
N GLY A 251 -15.57 -5.96 2.13
CA GLY A 251 -16.28 -4.68 2.20
C GLY A 251 -15.80 -3.79 3.34
N LEU A 252 -15.57 -4.37 4.52
CA LEU A 252 -15.02 -3.67 5.68
C LEU A 252 -13.60 -3.17 5.42
N VAL A 253 -12.70 -4.06 4.99
CA VAL A 253 -11.29 -3.71 4.77
C VAL A 253 -11.15 -2.74 3.58
N ALA A 254 -12.00 -2.86 2.56
CA ALA A 254 -12.02 -1.93 1.42
C ALA A 254 -12.43 -0.51 1.81
N THR A 255 -13.38 -0.34 2.72
CA THR A 255 -13.94 0.99 3.04
C THR A 255 -13.24 1.70 4.20
N THR A 256 -12.32 1.03 4.89
CA THR A 256 -11.55 1.62 5.99
C THR A 256 -10.32 2.40 5.51
N TYR A 257 -10.01 3.47 6.25
CA TYR A 257 -8.91 4.39 5.95
C TYR A 257 -7.52 3.81 6.28
N ARG A 258 -7.47 2.79 7.13
CA ARG A 258 -6.24 2.11 7.51
C ARG A 258 -6.45 0.59 7.60
N PRO A 259 -5.37 -0.19 7.50
CA PRO A 259 -5.38 -1.61 7.84
C PRO A 259 -6.00 -1.84 9.22
N LEU A 260 -6.84 -2.88 9.30
CA LEU A 260 -7.58 -3.25 10.51
C LEU A 260 -6.90 -4.41 11.22
N SER A 261 -6.91 -4.40 12.55
CA SER A 261 -6.50 -5.58 13.30
C SER A 261 -7.58 -6.67 13.26
N LEU A 262 -7.20 -7.93 13.50
CA LEU A 262 -8.15 -9.04 13.60
C LEU A 262 -9.22 -8.80 14.68
N ALA A 263 -8.82 -8.20 15.81
CA ALA A 263 -9.74 -7.85 16.89
C ALA A 263 -10.73 -6.74 16.49
N GLU A 264 -10.30 -5.81 15.65
CA GLU A 264 -11.20 -4.77 15.11
C GLU A 264 -12.20 -5.38 14.13
N SER A 265 -11.77 -6.30 13.25
CA SER A 265 -12.69 -6.96 12.33
C SER A 265 -13.71 -7.83 13.04
N THR A 266 -13.32 -8.61 14.06
CA THR A 266 -14.29 -9.40 14.84
C THR A 266 -15.28 -8.52 15.57
N THR A 267 -14.87 -7.33 15.99
CA THR A 267 -15.77 -6.38 16.66
C THR A 267 -16.75 -5.73 15.67
N LEU A 268 -16.27 -5.39 14.48
CA LEU A 268 -17.02 -4.64 13.47
C LEU A 268 -17.89 -5.52 12.56
N ILE A 269 -17.76 -6.85 12.61
CA ILE A 269 -18.60 -7.82 11.90
C ILE A 269 -19.34 -8.65 12.94
N GLU A 270 -20.67 -8.53 12.98
CA GLU A 270 -21.50 -9.13 14.03
C GLU A 270 -21.44 -10.65 14.01
N GLU A 271 -21.44 -11.21 12.81
CA GLU A 271 -21.30 -12.64 12.53
C GLU A 271 -19.92 -13.19 12.94
N CYS A 272 -18.93 -12.31 13.15
CA CYS A 272 -17.62 -12.68 13.70
C CYS A 272 -17.53 -12.54 15.23
N HIS A 273 -18.60 -12.14 15.94
CA HIS A 273 -18.56 -11.99 17.41
C HIS A 273 -18.28 -13.31 18.11
N ASP A 274 -18.83 -14.41 17.59
CA ASP A 274 -18.59 -15.75 18.13
C ASP A 274 -17.14 -16.23 17.87
N LEU A 275 -16.48 -15.65 16.86
CA LEU A 275 -15.07 -15.90 16.52
C LEU A 275 -14.11 -15.05 17.35
N ALA A 276 -14.58 -14.13 18.20
CA ALA A 276 -13.71 -13.26 18.99
C ALA A 276 -12.78 -14.04 19.94
N ASN A 277 -13.19 -15.23 20.37
CA ASN A 277 -12.38 -16.13 21.20
C ASN A 277 -11.56 -17.15 20.39
N ASP A 278 -11.70 -17.17 19.06
CA ASP A 278 -10.98 -18.05 18.15
C ASP A 278 -10.43 -17.27 16.95
N PRO A 279 -9.30 -16.57 17.13
CA PRO A 279 -8.70 -15.79 16.06
C PRO A 279 -8.23 -16.65 14.88
N GLU A 280 -7.98 -17.95 15.06
CA GLU A 280 -7.53 -18.84 13.99
C GLU A 280 -8.66 -19.11 12.99
N SER A 281 -9.88 -19.32 13.44
CA SER A 281 -11.06 -19.42 12.55
C SER A 281 -11.22 -18.17 11.68
N LEU A 282 -10.99 -16.97 12.22
CA LEU A 282 -11.02 -15.75 11.41
C LEU A 282 -9.87 -15.73 10.38
N ARG A 283 -8.67 -16.22 10.72
CA ARG A 283 -7.58 -16.34 9.75
C ARG A 283 -7.94 -17.29 8.62
N ASP A 284 -8.61 -18.40 8.94
CA ASP A 284 -9.05 -19.38 7.95
C ASP A 284 -10.03 -18.75 6.96
N ILE A 285 -11.01 -17.98 7.46
CA ILE A 285 -11.94 -17.23 6.60
C ILE A 285 -11.20 -16.19 5.74
N ILE A 286 -10.27 -15.42 6.34
CA ILE A 286 -9.49 -14.44 5.58
C ILE A 286 -8.61 -15.13 4.52
N SER A 287 -8.18 -16.37 4.77
CA SER A 287 -7.40 -17.15 3.79
C SER A 287 -8.22 -17.49 2.55
N ILE A 288 -9.56 -17.61 2.66
CA ILE A 288 -10.47 -17.82 1.54
C ILE A 288 -10.51 -16.59 0.61
N CYS A 289 -10.38 -15.38 1.16
CA CYS A 289 -10.20 -14.15 0.36
C CYS A 289 -8.92 -14.19 -0.50
N GLY A 290 -8.03 -15.15 -0.27
CA GLY A 290 -6.91 -15.49 -1.14
C GLY A 290 -6.01 -14.30 -1.41
N SER A 291 -5.71 -14.07 -2.69
CA SER A 291 -4.82 -12.99 -3.13
C SER A 291 -5.38 -11.57 -2.99
N PHE A 292 -6.58 -11.37 -2.43
CA PHE A 292 -7.06 -10.03 -2.06
C PHE A 292 -6.38 -9.52 -0.79
N LEU A 293 -6.31 -10.37 0.25
CA LEU A 293 -5.93 -9.98 1.61
C LEU A 293 -4.71 -10.77 2.11
N THR A 294 -4.00 -10.18 3.06
CA THR A 294 -2.88 -10.83 3.77
C THR A 294 -2.83 -10.34 5.21
N ILE A 295 -2.43 -11.21 6.12
CA ILE A 295 -2.32 -10.88 7.54
C ILE A 295 -0.84 -10.71 7.91
N ARG A 296 -0.52 -9.59 8.57
CA ARG A 296 0.82 -9.30 9.10
C ARG A 296 0.68 -8.78 10.52
N LYS A 297 1.27 -9.48 11.50
CA LYS A 297 1.20 -9.10 12.93
C LYS A 297 -0.25 -8.78 13.34
N ASP A 298 -1.16 -9.69 13.03
CA ASP A 298 -2.59 -9.60 13.34
C ASP A 298 -3.32 -8.39 12.76
N THR A 299 -2.76 -7.82 11.70
CA THR A 299 -3.37 -6.74 10.93
C THR A 299 -3.62 -7.21 9.51
N ILE A 300 -4.82 -6.94 9.01
CA ILE A 300 -5.31 -7.31 7.68
C ILE A 300 -4.92 -6.20 6.70
N TYR A 301 -4.25 -6.58 5.63
CA TYR A 301 -3.83 -5.69 4.54
C TYR A 301 -4.34 -6.21 3.21
N PHE A 302 -4.58 -5.31 2.27
CA PHE A 302 -4.62 -5.70 0.85
C PHE A 302 -3.24 -6.15 0.39
N VAL A 303 -3.20 -7.23 -0.40
CA VAL A 303 -1.97 -7.69 -1.06
C VAL A 303 -1.43 -6.61 -1.99
N HIS A 304 -2.32 -5.95 -2.73
CA HIS A 304 -1.97 -4.86 -3.64
C HIS A 304 -3.10 -3.84 -3.77
N GLN A 305 -2.74 -2.57 -4.04
CA GLN A 305 -3.73 -1.49 -4.20
C GLN A 305 -4.72 -1.75 -5.33
N SER A 306 -4.29 -2.39 -6.42
CA SER A 306 -5.18 -2.77 -7.54
C SER A 306 -6.34 -3.66 -7.10
N ALA A 307 -6.17 -4.47 -6.06
CA ALA A 307 -7.22 -5.33 -5.53
C ALA A 307 -8.30 -4.49 -4.83
N LYS A 308 -7.87 -3.49 -4.04
CA LYS A 308 -8.76 -2.49 -3.45
C LYS A 308 -9.45 -1.64 -4.52
N ASP A 309 -8.70 -1.18 -5.54
CA ASP A 309 -9.22 -0.40 -6.66
C ASP A 309 -10.30 -1.18 -7.44
N PHE A 310 -10.07 -2.47 -7.70
CA PHE A 310 -11.03 -3.36 -8.36
C PHE A 310 -12.32 -3.49 -7.54
N LEU A 311 -12.22 -3.83 -6.25
CA LEU A 311 -13.37 -4.00 -5.36
C LEU A 311 -14.20 -2.73 -5.18
N LEU A 312 -13.57 -1.55 -5.24
CA LEU A 312 -14.24 -0.26 -5.09
C LEU A 312 -14.71 0.37 -6.41
N ASN A 313 -14.47 -0.28 -7.55
CA ASN A 313 -14.91 0.21 -8.84
C ASN A 313 -16.34 -0.27 -9.14
N LYS A 314 -17.27 0.70 -9.18
CA LYS A 314 -18.70 0.50 -9.46
C LYS A 314 -19.02 -0.13 -10.82
N ALA A 315 -18.06 -0.20 -11.73
CA ALA A 315 -18.24 -0.84 -13.03
C ALA A 315 -18.24 -2.38 -12.92
N TYR A 316 -17.66 -2.95 -11.86
CA TYR A 316 -17.59 -4.41 -11.68
C TYR A 316 -18.66 -4.90 -10.71
N THR A 317 -19.17 -6.10 -10.95
CA THR A 317 -20.17 -6.77 -10.10
C THR A 317 -19.67 -6.98 -8.67
N ALA A 318 -18.35 -7.14 -8.50
CA ALA A 318 -17.71 -7.30 -7.19
C ALA A 318 -18.08 -6.16 -6.23
N PHE A 319 -18.24 -4.92 -6.72
CA PHE A 319 -18.63 -3.78 -5.90
C PHE A 319 -19.98 -4.00 -5.22
N ASP A 320 -20.99 -4.42 -5.98
CA ASP A 320 -22.34 -4.66 -5.45
C ASP A 320 -22.39 -5.92 -4.57
N GLN A 321 -21.50 -6.90 -4.82
CA GLN A 321 -21.37 -8.09 -3.97
C GLN A 321 -20.85 -7.75 -2.57
N ILE A 322 -19.79 -6.93 -2.47
CA ILE A 322 -19.18 -6.59 -1.17
C ILE A 322 -19.81 -5.38 -0.48
N LEU A 323 -20.50 -4.51 -1.24
CA LEU A 323 -21.11 -3.27 -0.77
C LEU A 323 -22.52 -3.09 -1.37
N PRO A 324 -23.48 -3.99 -1.07
CA PRO A 324 -24.80 -3.99 -1.71
C PRO A 324 -25.61 -2.71 -1.44
N SER A 325 -25.36 -2.03 -0.31
CA SER A 325 -25.97 -0.75 0.05
C SER A 325 -25.02 0.45 -0.15
N GLY A 326 -23.87 0.23 -0.79
CA GLY A 326 -22.85 1.23 -1.07
C GLY A 326 -21.95 1.62 0.12
N ILE A 327 -20.92 2.42 -0.19
CA ILE A 327 -19.86 2.81 0.76
C ILE A 327 -20.42 3.57 1.98
N ALA A 328 -21.36 4.50 1.76
CA ALA A 328 -21.91 5.33 2.83
C ALA A 328 -22.64 4.49 3.89
N TYR A 329 -23.35 3.45 3.45
CA TYR A 329 -24.00 2.52 4.37
C TYR A 329 -22.96 1.71 5.16
N GLN A 330 -21.90 1.22 4.51
CA GLN A 330 -20.82 0.52 5.20
C GLN A 330 -20.13 1.39 6.25
N HIS A 331 -19.88 2.67 5.94
CA HIS A 331 -19.36 3.64 6.91
C HIS A 331 -20.31 3.86 8.10
N HIS A 332 -21.63 3.90 7.85
CA HIS A 332 -22.62 4.01 8.91
C HIS A 332 -22.61 2.78 9.84
N ILE A 333 -22.50 1.57 9.29
CA ILE A 333 -22.40 0.33 10.06
C ILE A 333 -21.13 0.34 10.92
N ILE A 334 -19.98 0.69 10.34
CA ILE A 334 -18.72 0.81 11.08
C ILE A 334 -18.85 1.80 12.23
N PHE A 335 -19.44 2.98 11.97
CA PHE A 335 -19.66 4.00 12.98
C PHE A 335 -20.56 3.51 14.12
N SER A 336 -21.72 2.92 13.79
CA SER A 336 -22.68 2.44 14.79
C SER A 336 -22.06 1.35 15.67
N ARG A 337 -21.44 0.33 15.07
CA ARG A 337 -20.81 -0.77 15.80
C ARG A 337 -19.65 -0.28 16.69
N SER A 338 -18.86 0.66 16.18
CA SER A 338 -17.81 1.31 16.98
C SER A 338 -18.41 2.06 18.18
N LEU A 339 -19.49 2.82 17.98
CA LEU A 339 -20.15 3.57 19.04
C LEU A 339 -20.75 2.64 20.10
N ASP A 340 -21.38 1.53 19.68
CA ASP A 340 -21.95 0.53 20.58
C ASP A 340 -20.87 -0.07 21.49
N VAL A 341 -19.74 -0.47 20.92
CA VAL A 341 -18.60 -1.04 21.66
C VAL A 341 -18.00 -0.01 22.61
N LEU A 342 -17.81 1.23 22.14
CA LEU A 342 -17.33 2.31 22.96
C LEU A 342 -18.30 2.61 24.11
N SER A 343 -19.62 2.55 23.89
CA SER A 343 -20.62 2.82 24.93
C SER A 343 -20.65 1.78 26.07
N ARG A 344 -20.19 0.55 25.81
CA ARG A 344 -20.09 -0.51 26.83
C ARG A 344 -18.99 -0.21 27.85
N THR A 345 -17.90 0.43 27.41
CA THR A 345 -16.70 0.64 28.22
C THR A 345 -16.55 2.09 28.65
N LEU A 346 -16.75 3.02 27.71
CA LEU A 346 -16.70 4.45 27.95
C LEU A 346 -18.01 4.91 28.57
N ARG A 347 -17.89 5.52 29.75
CA ARG A 347 -19.01 6.16 30.42
C ARG A 347 -18.89 7.66 30.23
N ARG A 348 -20.00 8.29 29.87
CA ARG A 348 -20.10 9.75 29.97
C ARG A 348 -19.94 10.10 31.44
N ASP A 349 -19.15 11.13 31.72
CA ASP A 349 -18.88 11.57 33.08
C ASP A 349 -18.22 10.47 33.95
N VAL A 350 -17.00 10.07 33.55
CA VAL A 350 -16.19 9.05 34.25
C VAL A 350 -16.11 9.31 35.76
N TYR A 351 -16.11 10.58 36.16
CA TYR A 351 -15.98 11.03 37.54
C TYR A 351 -17.31 11.39 38.22
N LYS A 352 -18.46 11.15 37.55
CA LYS A 352 -19.80 11.49 38.06
C LYS A 352 -19.93 12.95 38.54
N LEU A 353 -19.28 13.88 37.85
CA LEU A 353 -19.25 15.30 38.16
C LEU A 353 -20.56 16.02 37.84
N HIS A 354 -21.48 15.38 37.11
CA HIS A 354 -22.84 15.81 36.73
C HIS A 354 -22.95 17.11 35.91
N ALA A 355 -22.00 18.05 36.05
CA ALA A 355 -21.92 19.31 35.33
C ALA A 355 -20.45 19.69 35.01
N PRO A 356 -20.19 20.37 33.88
CA PRO A 356 -18.87 20.95 33.62
C PRO A 356 -18.57 22.06 34.65
N GLY A 357 -17.40 22.02 35.30
CA GLY A 357 -16.94 23.03 36.27
C GLY A 357 -16.94 22.60 37.76
N SER A 358 -17.15 21.32 38.06
CA SER A 358 -17.13 20.79 39.42
C SER A 358 -15.75 20.91 40.10
N PHE A 359 -15.72 21.28 41.38
CA PHE A 359 -14.47 21.40 42.16
C PHE A 359 -13.74 20.04 42.26
N ILE A 360 -12.40 20.08 42.23
CA ILE A 360 -11.53 18.88 42.29
C ILE A 360 -11.87 17.95 43.47
N GLY A 361 -12.34 18.49 44.60
CA GLY A 361 -12.73 17.72 45.79
C GLY A 361 -13.96 16.81 45.60
N TYR A 362 -14.72 16.96 44.51
CA TYR A 362 -15.87 16.11 44.19
C TYR A 362 -15.50 14.92 43.28
N ILE A 363 -14.24 14.83 42.83
CA ILE A 363 -13.75 13.68 42.07
C ILE A 363 -13.54 12.52 43.05
N THR A 364 -14.42 11.52 43.01
CA THR A 364 -14.23 10.25 43.71
C THR A 364 -13.51 9.28 42.76
N THR A 365 -12.33 8.81 43.16
CA THR A 365 -11.51 7.83 42.42
C THR A 365 -12.06 6.43 42.50
#